data_AF-A0A6M0Q3I2-F1
#
_entry.id   AF-A0A6M0Q3I2-F1
#
_cell.length_a   1.000
_cell.length_b   1.000
_cell.length_c   1.000
_cell.angle_alpha   90.00
_cell.angle_beta   90.00
_cell.angle_gamma   90.00
#
_symmetry.space_group_name_H-M   'P 1'
#
loop_
_entity.id
_entity.type
_entity.pdbx_description
1 polymer ?
#
loop_
_entity_poly.entity_id
_entity_poly.type
_entity_poly.pdbx_seq_one_letter_code
_entity_poly.pdbx_strand_id
1 'polypeptide(L)'
;MEKFKQIQELNAELRELCLDYFFSEVLFSMEWWIIICSFIIPYIIFWKLVDKSRIKEILYVGVMIALISYILDQIVAGAGLWTYPYTLTPLPREV
;
A
#
# COMPACT_ATOMS: atom_id res chain seq x y z
N MET A 1 28.35 -1.19 -14.07
CA MET A 1 27.18 -0.81 -14.88
C MET A 1 26.41 -2.03 -15.39
N GLU A 2 27.06 -3.12 -15.80
CA GLU A 2 26.38 -4.34 -16.27
C GLU A 2 25.33 -4.91 -15.30
N LYS A 3 25.70 -5.13 -14.02
CA LYS A 3 24.75 -5.61 -13.00
C LYS A 3 23.54 -4.68 -12.80
N PHE A 4 23.75 -3.38 -12.92
CA PHE A 4 22.66 -2.41 -12.77
C PHE A 4 21.70 -2.49 -13.96
N LYS A 5 22.22 -2.74 -15.16
CA LYS A 5 21.42 -2.98 -16.36
C LYS A 5 20.61 -4.28 -16.22
N GLN A 6 21.22 -5.35 -15.72
CA GLN A 6 20.51 -6.60 -15.42
C GLN A 6 19.36 -6.38 -14.42
N ILE A 7 19.58 -5.58 -13.36
CA ILE A 7 18.52 -5.20 -12.41
C ILE A 7 17.38 -4.46 -13.11
N GLN A 8 17.68 -3.54 -14.04
CA GLN A 8 16.66 -2.83 -14.80
C GLN A 8 15.84 -3.75 -15.71
N GLU A 9 16.50 -4.70 -16.38
CA GLU A 9 15.86 -5.69 -17.25
C GLU A 9 14.92 -6.59 -16.42
N LEU A 10 15.41 -7.14 -15.30
CA LEU A 10 14.60 -7.95 -14.38
C LEU A 10 13.41 -7.16 -13.80
N ASN A 11 13.59 -5.88 -13.46
CA ASN A 11 12.51 -5.04 -12.96
C ASN A 11 11.44 -4.77 -14.03
N ALA A 12 11.83 -4.69 -15.31
CA ALA A 12 10.88 -4.55 -16.41
C ALA A 12 10.04 -5.83 -16.57
N GLU A 13 10.68 -7.00 -16.57
CA GLU A 13 9.98 -8.29 -16.61
C GLU A 13 9.04 -8.49 -15.41
N LEU A 14 9.51 -8.17 -14.20
CA LEU A 14 8.70 -8.23 -12.98
C LEU A 14 7.47 -7.32 -13.08
N ARG A 15 7.63 -6.11 -13.63
CA ARG A 15 6.53 -5.17 -13.78
C ARG A 15 5.44 -5.69 -14.72
N GLU A 16 5.82 -6.32 -15.84
CA GLU A 16 4.86 -6.94 -16.75
C GLU A 16 4.11 -8.09 -16.07
N LEU A 17 4.82 -8.93 -15.30
CA LEU A 17 4.19 -10.01 -14.53
C LEU A 17 3.23 -9.47 -13.46
N CYS A 18 3.60 -8.40 -12.74
CA CYS A 18 2.72 -7.76 -11.77
C CYS A 18 1.47 -7.15 -12.40
N LEU A 19 1.60 -6.58 -13.61
CA LEU A 19 0.47 -6.03 -14.36
C LEU A 19 -0.49 -7.14 -14.76
N ASP A 20 0.02 -8.21 -15.37
CA ASP A 20 -0.78 -9.37 -15.77
C ASP A 20 -1.52 -9.96 -14.56
N TYR A 21 -0.78 -10.29 -13.48
CA TYR A 21 -1.35 -10.78 -12.22
C TYR A 21 -2.41 -9.84 -11.63
N PHE A 22 -2.18 -8.52 -11.68
CA PHE A 22 -3.16 -7.57 -11.18
C PHE A 22 -4.47 -7.65 -11.95
N PHE A 23 -4.43 -7.64 -13.28
CA PHE A 23 -5.65 -7.64 -14.09
C PHE A 23 -6.32 -9.01 -14.20
N SER A 24 -5.56 -10.10 -14.10
CA SER A 24 -6.08 -11.46 -14.23
C SER A 24 -6.58 -12.05 -12.91
N GLU A 25 -5.96 -11.70 -11.78
CA GLU A 25 -6.22 -12.35 -10.49
C GLU A 25 -6.66 -11.38 -9.37
N VAL A 26 -6.17 -10.13 -9.36
CA VAL A 26 -6.43 -9.20 -8.25
C VAL A 26 -7.64 -8.32 -8.50
N LEU A 27 -7.75 -7.69 -9.67
CA LEU A 27 -8.79 -6.71 -9.95
C LEU A 27 -10.18 -7.35 -9.83
N PHE A 28 -11.04 -6.76 -8.99
CA PHE A 28 -12.37 -7.27 -8.65
C PHE A 28 -12.41 -8.60 -7.88
N SER A 29 -11.29 -9.12 -7.41
CA SER A 29 -11.27 -10.23 -6.44
C SER A 29 -11.94 -9.82 -5.12
N MET A 30 -12.29 -10.79 -4.28
CA MET A 30 -12.87 -10.50 -2.97
C MET A 30 -11.89 -9.68 -2.11
N GLU A 31 -10.60 -10.00 -2.19
CA GLU A 31 -9.52 -9.33 -1.48
C GLU A 31 -9.37 -7.88 -1.92
N TRP A 32 -9.53 -7.58 -3.22
CA TRP A 32 -9.53 -6.22 -3.73
C TRP A 32 -10.67 -5.38 -3.13
N TRP A 33 -11.87 -5.95 -3.02
CA TRP A 33 -12.99 -5.30 -2.35
C TRP A 33 -12.77 -5.15 -0.85
N ILE A 34 -12.15 -6.13 -0.19
CA ILE A 34 -11.75 -6.01 1.23
C ILE A 34 -10.80 -4.83 1.42
N ILE A 35 -9.81 -4.65 0.55
CA ILE A 35 -8.87 -3.51 0.58
C ILE A 35 -9.61 -2.18 0.41
N ILE A 36 -10.56 -2.09 -0.52
CA ILE A 36 -11.38 -0.88 -0.71
C ILE A 36 -12.18 -0.58 0.55
N CYS A 37 -12.85 -1.59 1.11
CA CYS A 37 -13.64 -1.43 2.32
C CYS A 37 -12.75 -1.02 3.51
N SER A 38 -11.58 -1.64 3.68
CA SER A 38 -10.64 -1.29 4.74
C SER A 38 -10.04 0.09 4.55
N PHE A 39 -9.95 0.59 3.32
CA PHE A 39 -9.54 1.96 3.04
C PHE A 39 -10.66 2.95 3.38
N ILE A 40 -11.87 2.76 2.87
CA ILE A 40 -12.96 3.75 2.94
C ILE A 40 -13.64 3.79 4.32
N ILE A 41 -13.95 2.62 4.90
CA ILE A 41 -14.77 2.52 6.12
C ILE A 41 -14.15 3.27 7.31
N PRO A 42 -12.84 3.14 7.62
CA PRO A 42 -12.24 3.86 8.73
C PRO A 42 -12.35 5.38 8.61
N TYR A 43 -12.24 5.96 7.42
CA TYR A 43 -12.43 7.40 7.23
C TYR A 43 -13.87 7.84 7.46
N ILE A 44 -14.85 7.04 7.02
CA ILE A 44 -16.27 7.31 7.28
C ILE A 44 -16.54 7.27 8.79
N ILE A 45 -16.04 6.24 9.48
CA ILE A 45 -16.18 6.09 10.93
C ILE A 45 -15.49 7.26 11.65
N PHE A 46 -14.24 7.55 11.31
CA PHE A 46 -13.48 8.66 11.87
C PHE A 46 -14.22 9.99 11.68
N TRP A 47 -14.74 10.27 10.49
CA TRP A 47 -15.46 11.51 10.23
C TRP A 47 -16.71 11.67 11.08
N LYS A 48 -17.43 10.58 11.35
CA LYS A 48 -18.63 10.56 12.21
C LYS A 48 -18.31 10.72 13.70
N LEU A 49 -17.17 10.19 14.15
CA LEU A 49 -16.82 10.12 15.58
C LEU A 49 -15.89 11.24 16.05
N VAL A 50 -15.11 11.85 15.15
CA VAL A 50 -14.08 12.83 15.53
C VAL A 50 -14.70 14.09 16.13
N ASP A 51 -14.15 14.52 17.26
CA ASP A 51 -14.45 15.82 17.84
C ASP A 51 -13.94 16.94 16.93
N LYS A 52 -14.87 17.64 16.28
CA LYS A 52 -14.57 18.70 15.31
C LYS A 52 -13.92 19.92 15.96
N SER A 53 -14.09 20.13 17.26
CA SER A 53 -13.50 21.27 17.97
C SER A 53 -11.98 21.19 18.05
N ARG A 54 -11.42 19.97 17.98
CA ARG A 54 -9.98 19.67 18.09
C ARG A 54 -9.41 18.96 16.87
N ILE A 55 -10.09 19.09 15.73
CA ILE A 55 -9.75 18.31 14.53
C ILE A 55 -8.33 18.58 14.05
N LYS A 56 -7.80 19.80 14.24
CA LYS A 56 -6.43 20.14 13.83
C LYS A 56 -5.41 19.36 14.64
N GLU A 57 -5.54 19.37 15.97
CA GLU A 57 -4.67 18.63 16.89
C GLU A 57 -4.73 17.13 16.62
N ILE A 58 -5.94 16.60 16.41
CA ILE A 58 -6.16 15.18 16.11
C ILE A 58 -5.47 14.80 14.78
N LEU A 59 -5.62 15.62 13.74
CA LEU A 59 -4.98 15.39 12.45
C LEU A 59 -3.45 15.48 12.54
N TYR A 60 -2.90 16.41 13.33
CA TYR A 60 -1.44 16.47 13.53
C TYR A 60 -0.89 15.20 14.15
N VAL A 61 -1.51 14.72 15.23
CA VAL A 61 -1.11 13.45 15.86
C VAL A 61 -1.32 12.28 14.89
N GLY A 62 -2.45 12.27 14.17
CA GLY A 62 -2.75 11.23 13.18
C GLY A 62 -1.69 11.15 12.07
N VAL A 63 -1.25 12.28 11.53
CA VAL A 63 -0.18 12.35 10.53
C VAL A 63 1.15 11.85 11.10
N MET A 64 1.51 12.25 12.33
CA MET A 64 2.74 11.75 12.97
C MET A 64 2.73 10.23 13.13
N ILE A 65 1.63 9.66 13.61
CA ILE A 65 1.47 8.20 13.74
C ILE A 65 1.54 7.55 12.35
N ALA A 66 0.85 8.09 11.35
CA ALA A 66 0.86 7.55 9.99
C ALA A 66 2.27 7.52 9.39
N LEU A 67 3.08 8.58 9.61
CA LEU A 67 4.47 8.60 9.16
C LEU A 67 5.31 7.51 9.84
N ILE A 68 5.18 7.35 11.16
CA ILE A 68 5.93 6.33 11.91
C ILE A 68 5.52 4.93 11.43
N SER A 69 4.22 4.68 11.30
CA SER A 69 3.70 3.41 10.78
C SER A 69 4.19 3.13 9.37
N TYR A 70 4.20 4.13 8.48
CA TYR A 70 4.73 3.99 7.12
C TYR A 70 6.21 3.62 7.12
N ILE A 71 7.05 4.30 7.92
CA ILE A 71 8.49 3.98 7.99
C ILE A 71 8.71 2.55 8.49
N LEU A 72 7.98 2.12 9.52
CA LEU A 72 8.08 0.76 10.04
C LEU A 72 7.64 -0.28 8.99
N ASP A 73 6.55 0.00 8.28
CA ASP A 73 6.08 -0.85 7.17
C ASP A 73 7.15 -1.03 6.10
N GLN A 74 7.78 0.05 5.65
CA GLN A 74 8.85 0.00 4.64
C GLN A 74 10.08 -0.77 5.13
N ILE A 75 10.45 -0.66 6.41
CA ILE A 75 11.56 -1.43 6.98
C ILE A 75 11.24 -2.94 6.96
N VAL A 76 10.02 -3.31 7.37
CA VAL A 76 9.61 -4.71 7.46
C VAL A 76 9.43 -5.33 6.07
N ALA A 77 8.78 -4.60 5.15
CA ALA A 77 8.60 -5.01 3.76
C ALA A 77 9.95 -5.13 3.04
N GLY A 78 10.81 -4.11 3.13
CA GLY A 78 12.15 -4.14 2.54
C GLY A 78 13.09 -5.20 3.13
N ALA A 79 12.82 -5.69 4.34
CA ALA A 79 13.51 -6.82 4.94
C ALA A 79 12.96 -8.20 4.50
N GLY A 80 11.91 -8.24 3.68
CA GLY A 80 11.25 -9.47 3.24
C GLY A 80 10.51 -10.21 4.34
N LEU A 81 10.18 -9.53 5.46
CA LEU A 81 9.48 -10.13 6.59
C LEU A 81 7.96 -10.21 6.37
N TRP A 82 7.45 -9.45 5.39
CA TRP A 82 6.05 -9.45 5.01
C TRP A 82 5.91 -9.02 3.54
N THR A 83 4.90 -9.55 2.84
CA THR A 83 4.60 -9.21 1.45
C THR A 83 3.10 -8.97 1.28
N TYR A 84 2.75 -8.07 0.37
CA TYR A 84 1.35 -7.73 0.05
C TYR A 84 0.92 -8.37 -1.29
N PRO A 85 0.24 -9.52 -1.27
CA PRO A 85 -0.16 -10.23 -2.48
C PRO A 85 -1.30 -9.53 -3.24
N TYR A 86 -2.14 -8.77 -2.55
CA TYR A 86 -3.25 -8.01 -3.14
C TYR A 86 -3.03 -6.51 -2.95
N THR A 87 -3.37 -5.71 -3.96
CA THR A 87 -3.18 -4.26 -3.97
C THR A 87 -4.38 -3.56 -4.60
N LEU A 88 -4.50 -2.25 -4.36
CA LEU A 88 -5.52 -1.43 -5.03
C LEU A 88 -5.13 -1.02 -6.46
N THR A 89 -3.83 -0.98 -6.76
CA THR A 89 -3.28 -0.48 -8.03
C THR A 89 -2.27 -1.45 -8.64
N PRO A 90 -2.08 -1.44 -9.97
CA PRO A 90 -1.11 -2.30 -10.67
C PRO A 90 0.34 -1.78 -10.56
N LEU A 91 0.62 -0.86 -9.64
CA LEU A 91 1.97 -0.31 -9.50
C LEU A 91 2.95 -1.40 -9.02
N PRO A 92 4.23 -1.32 -9.45
CA PRO A 92 5.27 -2.23 -8.98
C PRO A 92 5.31 -2.24 -7.46
N ARG A 93 5.44 -3.44 -6.88
CA ARG A 93 5.49 -3.65 -5.43
C ARG A 93 6.92 -3.95 -5.03
N GLU A 94 7.23 -3.68 -3.77
CA GLU A 94 8.37 -4.33 -3.14
C GLU A 94 8.00 -5.80 -2.95
N VAL A 95 8.74 -6.68 -3.62
CA VAL A 95 8.56 -8.13 -3.61
C VAL A 95 9.72 -8.76 -2.85
#